data_AF-A0A971UW80-F1
#
_entry.id   AF-A0A971UW80-F1
#
_cell.length_a   1.000
_cell.length_b   1.000
_cell.length_c   1.000
_cell.angle_alpha   90.00
_cell.angle_beta   90.00
_cell.angle_gamma   90.00
#
_symmetry.space_group_name_H-M   'P 1'
#
loop_
_entity.id
_entity.type
_entity.pdbx_description
1 polymer ?
#
loop_
_entity_poly.entity_id
_entity_poly.type
_entity_poly.pdbx_seq_one_letter_code
_entity_poly.pdbx_strand_id
1 'polypeptide(L)'
;MDYEAYYKGGSIISFFIAPATVILSVPLYKNINLLKGRWLIIIIGITIGSLAGLVTIFVLCKALGIDDLIMITMLPKSSTAAISIDIAKTIGGLPNLAAAFTTVTGVCGNILGVHILKLFKIKDRISKGVALGSASHAVGTAKAMEIGEVEGALSSLSITLAGIINVFLIPWFMNLVGIH
;
A
#
# COMPACT_ATOMS: atom_id res chain seq x y z
N MET A 1 -1.30 13.58 -26.72
CA MET A 1 0.06 13.94 -26.27
C MET A 1 0.92 12.71 -26.48
N ASP A 2 2.10 12.89 -27.06
CA ASP A 2 3.03 11.77 -27.26
C ASP A 2 3.57 11.26 -25.92
N TYR A 3 3.72 9.94 -25.75
CA TYR A 3 4.20 9.33 -24.51
C TYR A 3 5.61 9.80 -24.18
N GLU A 4 6.46 10.00 -25.19
CA GLU A 4 7.79 10.53 -24.98
C GLU A 4 7.77 11.95 -24.43
N ALA A 5 6.90 12.83 -24.94
CA ALA A 5 6.76 14.19 -24.43
C ALA A 5 6.28 14.20 -22.97
N TYR A 6 5.34 13.32 -22.60
CA TYR A 6 4.89 13.13 -21.23
C TYR A 6 6.02 12.61 -20.32
N TYR A 7 6.73 11.56 -20.75
CA TYR A 7 7.82 10.94 -20.00
C TYR A 7 8.98 11.91 -19.77
N LYS A 8 9.36 12.67 -20.80
CA LYS A 8 10.42 13.69 -20.72
C LYS A 8 10.06 14.79 -19.73
N GLY A 9 8.80 15.25 -19.71
CA GLY A 9 8.30 16.19 -18.71
C GLY A 9 8.23 15.61 -17.28
N GLY A 10 7.89 14.33 -17.13
CA GLY A 10 7.81 13.64 -15.84
C GLY A 10 9.15 13.13 -15.28
N SER A 11 10.21 13.18 -16.07
CA SER A 11 11.53 12.63 -15.71
C SER A 11 12.13 13.27 -14.45
N ILE A 12 11.94 14.59 -14.28
CA ILE A 12 12.42 15.31 -13.09
C ILE A 12 11.66 14.89 -11.83
N ILE A 13 10.35 14.65 -11.93
CA ILE A 13 9.56 14.16 -10.80
C ILE A 13 10.01 12.75 -10.43
N SER A 14 10.23 11.90 -11.44
CA SER A 14 10.72 10.53 -11.27
C SER A 14 12.08 10.48 -10.57
N PHE A 15 12.98 11.42 -10.91
CA PHE A 15 14.27 11.57 -10.23
C PHE A 15 14.12 11.83 -8.72
N PHE A 16 13.16 12.65 -8.29
CA PHE A 16 12.92 12.96 -6.88
C PHE A 16 12.26 11.84 -6.07
N ILE A 17 11.72 10.80 -6.71
CA ILE A 17 11.10 9.65 -6.01
C ILE A 17 12.15 8.92 -5.16
N ALA A 18 13.35 8.69 -5.70
CA ALA A 18 14.40 7.96 -4.97
C ALA A 18 14.87 8.72 -3.70
N PRO A 19 15.25 10.02 -3.77
CA PRO A 19 15.56 10.81 -2.57
C PRO A 19 14.42 10.88 -1.56
N ALA A 20 13.18 11.09 -2.01
CA ALA A 20 12.01 11.12 -1.14
C ALA A 20 11.83 9.80 -0.39
N THR A 21 12.06 8.67 -1.08
CA THR A 21 12.00 7.33 -0.47
C THR A 21 13.07 7.13 0.59
N VAL A 22 14.30 7.60 0.36
CA VAL A 22 15.38 7.53 1.35
C VAL A 22 15.05 8.35 2.59
N ILE A 23 14.50 9.56 2.43
CA ILE A 23 14.16 10.45 3.55
C ILE A 23 13.07 9.86 4.46
N LEU A 24 12.17 9.02 3.94
CA LEU A 24 11.18 8.30 4.76
C LEU A 24 11.82 7.35 5.80
N SER A 25 13.12 7.03 5.65
CA SER A 25 13.89 6.27 6.63
C SER A 25 14.33 7.11 7.85
N VAL A 26 14.32 8.44 7.78
CA VAL A 26 14.76 9.31 8.90
C VAL A 26 13.83 9.19 10.11
N PRO A 27 12.49 9.31 9.99
CA PRO A 27 11.58 9.07 11.11
C PRO A 27 11.71 7.66 11.67
N LEU A 28 11.96 6.67 10.79
CA LEU A 28 12.17 5.28 11.17
C LEU A 28 13.42 5.11 12.05
N TYR A 29 14.55 5.71 11.65
CA TYR A 29 15.80 5.69 12.41
C TYR A 29 15.63 6.32 13.80
N LYS A 30 14.98 7.48 13.88
CA LYS A 30 14.71 8.15 15.17
C LYS A 30 13.83 7.34 16.11
N ASN A 31 12.87 6.58 15.57
CA ASN A 31 11.90 5.82 16.34
C ASN A 31 12.20 4.30 16.40
N ILE A 32 13.40 3.87 16.01
CA ILE A 32 13.76 2.45 15.88
C ILE A 32 13.63 1.66 17.19
N ASN A 33 13.82 2.33 18.33
CA ASN A 33 13.71 1.70 19.65
C ASN A 33 12.26 1.33 19.99
N LEU A 34 11.27 2.13 19.56
CA LEU A 34 9.84 1.83 19.74
C LEU A 34 9.41 0.61 18.91
N LEU A 35 10.10 0.40 17.79
CA LEU A 35 9.85 -0.68 16.83
C LEU A 35 10.44 -2.02 17.26
N LYS A 36 11.67 -2.01 17.76
CA LYS A 36 12.40 -3.23 18.16
C LYS A 36 11.63 -4.09 19.18
N GLY A 37 10.85 -3.48 20.06
CA GLY A 37 10.07 -4.21 21.07
C GLY A 37 8.77 -4.85 20.54
N ARG A 38 8.29 -4.48 19.35
CA ARG A 38 6.94 -4.84 18.85
C ARG A 38 6.92 -5.31 17.40
N TRP A 39 8.08 -5.53 16.79
CA TRP A 39 8.23 -5.87 15.37
C TRP A 39 7.38 -7.08 14.94
N LEU A 40 7.29 -8.12 15.77
CA LEU A 40 6.45 -9.30 15.51
C LEU A 40 4.98 -8.94 15.35
N ILE A 41 4.43 -8.13 16.27
CA ILE A 41 3.02 -7.72 16.26
C ILE A 41 2.74 -6.88 15.02
N ILE A 42 3.68 -6.02 14.62
CA ILE A 42 3.56 -5.19 13.42
C ILE A 42 3.51 -6.06 12.16
N ILE A 43 4.44 -7.01 12.01
CA ILE A 43 4.46 -7.91 10.86
C ILE A 43 3.16 -8.71 10.77
N ILE A 44 2.73 -9.33 11.88
CA ILE A 44 1.49 -10.11 11.92
C ILE A 44 0.28 -9.23 11.56
N GLY A 45 0.21 -8.02 12.12
CA GLY A 45 -0.86 -7.08 11.84
C GLY A 45 -0.93 -6.67 10.36
N ILE A 46 0.23 -6.39 9.75
CA ILE A 46 0.32 -6.07 8.32
C ILE A 46 -0.10 -7.28 7.48
N THR A 47 0.40 -8.47 7.78
CA THR A 47 0.05 -9.69 7.03
C THR A 47 -1.45 -9.97 7.07
N ILE A 48 -2.07 -9.90 8.27
CA ILE A 48 -3.51 -10.11 8.42
C ILE A 48 -4.29 -9.00 7.70
N GLY A 49 -3.85 -7.74 7.80
CA GLY A 49 -4.46 -6.61 7.11
C GLY A 49 -4.41 -6.73 5.59
N SER A 50 -3.25 -7.11 5.04
CA SER A 50 -3.07 -7.39 3.62
C SER A 50 -3.97 -8.53 3.16
N LEU A 51 -4.03 -9.64 3.90
CA LEU A 51 -4.87 -10.78 3.57
C LEU A 51 -6.36 -10.40 3.60
N ALA A 52 -6.80 -9.65 4.62
CA ALA A 52 -8.17 -9.14 4.70
C ALA A 52 -8.51 -8.25 3.49
N GLY A 53 -7.56 -7.40 3.05
CA GLY A 53 -7.70 -6.59 1.85
C GLY A 53 -7.88 -7.41 0.58
N LEU A 54 -7.08 -8.47 0.40
CA LEU A 54 -7.15 -9.40 -0.73
C LEU A 54 -8.47 -10.18 -0.77
N VAL A 55 -8.88 -10.72 0.38
CA VAL A 55 -10.16 -11.43 0.50
C VAL A 55 -11.33 -10.48 0.20
N THR A 56 -11.28 -9.25 0.71
CA THR A 56 -12.35 -8.26 0.49
C THR A 56 -12.50 -7.92 -0.98
N ILE A 57 -11.40 -7.64 -1.69
CA ILE A 57 -11.47 -7.31 -3.12
C ILE A 57 -11.91 -8.52 -3.94
N PHE A 58 -11.41 -9.72 -3.64
CA PHE A 58 -11.80 -10.94 -4.33
C PHE A 58 -13.30 -11.20 -4.21
N VAL A 59 -13.85 -11.15 -2.99
CA VAL A 59 -15.28 -11.37 -2.72
C VAL A 59 -16.13 -10.30 -3.41
N LEU A 60 -15.75 -9.03 -3.34
CA LEU A 60 -16.49 -7.94 -3.98
C LEU A 60 -16.46 -8.06 -5.51
N CYS A 61 -15.31 -8.36 -6.11
CA CYS A 61 -15.20 -8.54 -7.55
C CYS A 61 -16.07 -9.69 -8.04
N LYS A 62 -16.05 -10.85 -7.36
CA LYS A 62 -16.92 -11.98 -7.70
C LYS A 62 -18.41 -11.66 -7.49
N ALA A 63 -18.77 -10.99 -6.40
CA ALA A 63 -20.15 -10.61 -6.12
C ALA A 63 -20.73 -9.62 -7.15
N LEU A 64 -19.89 -8.72 -7.67
CA LEU A 64 -20.27 -7.74 -8.70
C LEU A 64 -20.12 -8.27 -10.14
N GLY A 65 -19.62 -9.50 -10.33
CA GLY A 65 -19.40 -10.08 -11.65
C GLY A 65 -18.33 -9.34 -12.47
N ILE A 66 -17.30 -8.80 -11.81
CA ILE A 66 -16.18 -8.13 -12.49
C ILE A 66 -15.33 -9.16 -13.24
N ASP A 67 -14.89 -8.79 -14.43
CA ASP A 67 -13.99 -9.58 -15.28
C ASP A 67 -12.71 -10.01 -14.54
N ASP A 68 -12.30 -11.27 -14.76
CA ASP A 68 -11.20 -11.87 -14.02
C ASP A 68 -9.85 -11.15 -14.28
N LEU A 69 -9.62 -10.63 -15.48
CA LEU A 69 -8.40 -9.86 -15.80
C LEU A 69 -8.37 -8.55 -15.00
N ILE A 70 -9.51 -7.86 -14.90
CA ILE A 70 -9.63 -6.64 -14.09
C ILE A 70 -9.44 -6.97 -12.61
N MET A 71 -10.05 -8.06 -12.12
CA MET A 71 -9.90 -8.51 -10.74
C MET A 71 -8.44 -8.82 -10.38
N ILE A 72 -7.73 -9.60 -11.20
CA ILE A 72 -6.30 -9.91 -11.04
C ILE A 72 -5.49 -8.61 -11.00
N THR A 73 -5.79 -7.68 -11.90
CA THR A 73 -5.14 -6.36 -11.95
C THR A 73 -5.39 -5.53 -10.68
N MET A 74 -6.51 -5.72 -9.99
CA MET A 74 -6.85 -5.02 -8.75
C MET A 74 -6.21 -5.62 -7.50
N LEU A 75 -5.74 -6.87 -7.51
CA LEU A 75 -5.14 -7.53 -6.35
C LEU A 75 -3.99 -6.71 -5.73
N PRO A 76 -3.00 -6.20 -6.51
CA PRO A 76 -1.93 -5.42 -5.94
C PRO A 76 -2.28 -3.95 -5.66
N LYS A 77 -3.53 -3.49 -5.83
CA LYS A 77 -3.93 -2.07 -5.64
C LYS A 77 -3.52 -1.50 -4.28
N SER A 78 -3.38 -2.37 -3.29
CA SER A 78 -3.02 -2.05 -1.92
C SER A 78 -1.51 -2.23 -1.68
N SER A 79 -0.68 -1.85 -2.67
CA SER A 79 0.77 -1.67 -2.56
C SER A 79 1.15 -0.29 -3.10
N THR A 80 2.44 0.03 -3.20
CA THR A 80 2.87 1.28 -3.87
C THR A 80 2.68 1.16 -5.38
N ALA A 81 2.54 2.28 -6.10
CA ALA A 81 2.31 2.25 -7.54
C ALA A 81 3.40 1.45 -8.28
N ALA A 82 4.67 1.66 -7.93
CA ALA A 82 5.79 0.91 -8.51
C ALA A 82 5.67 -0.60 -8.26
N ILE A 83 5.44 -1.01 -7.00
CA ILE A 83 5.27 -2.42 -6.64
C ILE A 83 4.06 -3.03 -7.34
N SER A 84 2.96 -2.27 -7.44
CA SER A 84 1.71 -2.76 -8.01
C SER A 84 1.81 -2.99 -9.51
N ILE A 85 2.50 -2.09 -10.22
CA ILE A 85 2.83 -2.24 -11.63
C ILE A 85 3.65 -3.52 -11.86
N ASP A 86 4.67 -3.75 -11.04
CA ASP A 86 5.55 -4.90 -11.19
C ASP A 86 4.84 -6.21 -10.85
N ILE A 87 4.09 -6.27 -9.74
CA ILE A 87 3.30 -7.46 -9.39
C ILE A 87 2.26 -7.74 -10.48
N ALA A 88 1.54 -6.71 -10.98
CA ALA A 88 0.55 -6.87 -12.03
C ALA A 88 1.15 -7.48 -13.31
N LYS A 89 2.36 -7.05 -13.72
CA LYS A 89 3.07 -7.68 -14.86
C LYS A 89 3.36 -9.16 -14.60
N THR A 90 3.79 -9.50 -13.38
CA THR A 90 4.16 -10.87 -13.02
C THR A 90 2.95 -11.80 -12.97
N ILE A 91 1.77 -11.31 -12.54
CA ILE A 91 0.54 -12.10 -12.40
C ILE A 91 -0.39 -12.03 -13.63
N GLY A 92 0.06 -11.47 -14.75
CA GLY A 92 -0.73 -11.38 -16.00
C GLY A 92 -1.79 -10.28 -16.03
N GLY A 93 -1.78 -9.34 -15.08
CA GLY A 93 -2.67 -8.17 -15.06
C GLY A 93 -2.22 -7.02 -15.97
N LEU A 94 -3.01 -5.94 -15.97
CA LEU A 94 -2.80 -4.76 -16.81
C LEU A 94 -2.05 -3.66 -16.02
N PRO A 95 -0.75 -3.39 -16.31
CA PRO A 95 0.07 -2.54 -15.43
C PRO A 95 -0.42 -1.09 -15.33
N ASN A 96 -0.96 -0.57 -16.44
CA ASN A 96 -1.53 0.78 -16.50
C ASN A 96 -2.75 0.93 -15.57
N LEU A 97 -3.60 -0.10 -15.51
CA LEU A 97 -4.76 -0.13 -14.63
C LEU A 97 -4.36 -0.35 -13.17
N ALA A 98 -3.34 -1.19 -12.91
CA ALA A 98 -2.80 -1.38 -11.56
C ALA A 98 -2.32 -0.05 -10.95
N ALA A 99 -1.61 0.77 -11.72
CA ALA A 99 -1.20 2.11 -11.30
C ALA A 99 -2.40 3.01 -10.98
N ALA A 100 -3.44 2.99 -11.82
CA ALA A 100 -4.66 3.77 -11.63
C ALA A 100 -5.42 3.34 -10.37
N PHE A 101 -5.67 2.05 -10.18
CA PHE A 101 -6.35 1.52 -8.98
C PHE A 101 -5.58 1.80 -7.70
N THR A 102 -4.25 1.72 -7.75
CA THR A 102 -3.39 2.06 -6.62
C THR A 102 -3.52 3.53 -6.24
N THR A 103 -3.54 4.41 -7.24
CA THR A 103 -3.69 5.86 -7.03
C THR A 103 -5.05 6.16 -6.40
N VAL A 104 -6.13 5.59 -6.94
CA VAL A 104 -7.48 5.77 -6.39
C VAL A 104 -7.55 5.26 -4.94
N THR A 105 -7.03 4.06 -4.68
CA THR A 105 -6.99 3.48 -3.32
C THR A 105 -6.21 4.37 -2.35
N GLY A 106 -5.06 4.91 -2.77
CA GLY A 106 -4.25 5.81 -1.95
C GLY A 106 -4.96 7.12 -1.62
N VAL A 107 -5.63 7.73 -2.60
CA VAL A 107 -6.40 8.97 -2.41
C VAL A 107 -7.60 8.74 -1.49
N CYS A 108 -8.38 7.68 -1.72
CA CYS A 108 -9.49 7.30 -0.85
C CYS A 108 -9.00 7.06 0.59
N GLY A 109 -7.89 6.34 0.73
CA GLY A 109 -7.27 6.04 2.00
C GLY A 109 -6.79 7.26 2.77
N ASN A 110 -6.29 8.30 2.07
CA ASN A 110 -5.91 9.58 2.68
C ASN A 110 -7.12 10.36 3.21
N ILE A 111 -8.19 10.43 2.42
CA ILE A 111 -9.41 11.17 2.76
C ILE A 111 -10.17 10.46 3.90
N LEU A 112 -10.36 9.15 3.77
CA LEU A 112 -11.23 8.36 4.64
C LEU A 112 -10.49 7.74 5.83
N GLY A 113 -9.19 7.47 5.71
CA GLY A 113 -8.46 6.67 6.70
C GLY A 113 -8.52 7.25 8.11
N VAL A 114 -8.28 8.55 8.27
CA VAL A 114 -8.36 9.21 9.59
C VAL A 114 -9.79 9.22 10.14
N HIS A 115 -10.79 9.37 9.28
CA HIS A 115 -12.21 9.31 9.68
C HIS A 115 -12.58 7.91 10.18
N ILE A 116 -12.14 6.87 9.48
CA ILE A 116 -12.33 5.47 9.88
C ILE A 116 -11.65 5.20 11.23
N LEU A 117 -10.39 5.63 11.41
CA LEU A 117 -9.68 5.47 12.67
C LEU A 117 -10.41 6.15 13.85
N LYS A 118 -10.98 7.34 13.62
CA LYS A 118 -11.80 8.05 14.62
C LYS A 118 -13.11 7.32 14.91
N LEU A 119 -13.79 6.81 13.88
CA LEU A 119 -15.05 6.07 14.01
C LEU A 119 -14.87 4.81 14.88
N PHE A 120 -13.79 4.06 14.65
CA PHE A 120 -13.43 2.88 15.45
C PHE A 120 -12.71 3.21 16.76
N LYS A 121 -12.60 4.51 17.11
CA LYS A 121 -11.96 5.00 18.35
C LYS A 121 -10.53 4.49 18.55
N ILE A 122 -9.77 4.28 17.46
CA ILE A 122 -8.37 3.87 17.50
C ILE A 122 -7.52 5.06 17.94
N LYS A 123 -7.01 5.00 19.18
CA LYS A 123 -6.21 6.08 19.78
C LYS A 123 -4.71 5.80 19.77
N ASP A 124 -4.32 4.53 19.75
CA ASP A 124 -2.93 4.09 19.80
C ASP A 124 -2.15 4.56 18.56
N ARG A 125 -1.00 5.20 18.79
CA ARG A 125 -0.17 5.79 17.73
C ARG A 125 0.39 4.70 16.82
N ILE A 126 0.70 3.53 17.38
CA ILE A 126 1.25 2.41 16.62
C ILE A 126 0.23 1.88 15.63
N SER A 127 -0.96 1.57 16.14
CA SER A 127 -2.09 1.08 15.35
C SER A 127 -2.48 2.05 14.24
N LYS A 128 -2.48 3.37 14.50
CA LYS A 128 -2.76 4.39 13.47
C LYS A 128 -1.70 4.39 12.36
N GLY A 129 -0.42 4.42 12.73
CA GLY A 129 0.67 4.42 11.75
C GLY A 129 0.64 3.16 10.89
N VAL A 130 0.49 1.98 11.52
CA VAL A 130 0.41 0.71 10.80
C VAL A 130 -0.80 0.65 9.87
N ALA A 131 -1.97 1.05 10.34
CA ALA A 131 -3.19 1.05 9.53
C ALA A 131 -3.09 1.98 8.32
N LEU A 132 -2.61 3.21 8.50
CA LEU A 132 -2.46 4.17 7.40
C LEU A 132 -1.42 3.71 6.37
N GLY A 133 -0.29 3.17 6.83
CA GLY A 133 0.78 2.72 5.94
C GLY A 133 0.44 1.44 5.19
N SER A 134 -0.25 0.50 5.85
CA SER A 134 -0.65 -0.78 5.23
C SER A 134 -1.83 -0.64 4.28
N ALA A 135 -2.79 0.26 4.56
CA ALA A 135 -4.00 0.41 3.75
C ALA A 135 -3.87 1.44 2.62
N SER A 136 -3.17 2.55 2.87
CA SER A 136 -3.24 3.77 2.03
C SER A 136 -1.89 4.19 1.41
N HIS A 137 -0.85 3.38 1.56
CA HIS A 137 0.47 3.54 0.95
C HIS A 137 1.10 4.91 1.20
N ALA A 138 1.84 5.43 0.22
CA ALA A 138 2.64 6.65 0.36
C ALA A 138 1.79 7.88 0.70
N VAL A 139 0.57 7.95 0.16
CA VAL A 139 -0.38 9.04 0.46
C VAL A 139 -0.87 8.93 1.91
N GLY A 140 -1.16 7.73 2.39
CA GLY A 140 -1.47 7.46 3.81
C GLY A 140 -0.32 7.81 4.75
N THR A 141 0.92 7.51 4.34
CA THR A 141 2.12 7.85 5.09
C THR A 141 2.32 9.35 5.19
N ALA A 142 2.09 10.11 4.12
CA ALA A 142 2.09 11.57 4.18
C ALA A 142 1.08 12.07 5.23
N LYS A 143 -0.12 11.48 5.26
CA LYS A 143 -1.13 11.82 6.28
C LYS A 143 -0.71 11.42 7.69
N ALA A 144 -0.07 10.27 7.86
CA ALA A 144 0.45 9.82 9.14
C ALA A 144 1.54 10.77 9.67
N MET A 145 2.40 11.29 8.80
CA MET A 145 3.41 12.30 9.14
C MET A 145 2.79 13.63 9.59
N GLU A 146 1.65 14.02 9.04
CA GLU A 146 0.88 15.19 9.54
C GLU A 146 0.28 14.95 10.94
N ILE A 147 -0.04 13.70 11.28
CA ILE A 147 -0.59 13.34 12.59
C ILE A 147 0.50 13.33 13.67
N GLY A 148 1.67 12.79 13.36
CA GLY A 148 2.78 12.72 14.30
C GLY A 148 4.01 11.99 13.76
N GLU A 149 5.17 12.27 14.38
CA GLU A 149 6.45 11.66 13.96
C GLU A 149 6.46 10.13 14.15
N VAL A 150 5.79 9.62 15.20
CA VAL A 150 5.68 8.18 15.48
C VAL A 150 4.76 7.49 14.47
N GLU A 151 3.58 8.05 14.23
CA GLU A 151 2.62 7.56 13.23
C GLU A 151 3.26 7.52 11.84
N GLY A 152 3.95 8.60 11.45
CA GLY A 152 4.69 8.67 10.19
C GLY A 152 5.77 7.61 10.08
N ALA A 153 6.61 7.44 11.10
CA ALA A 153 7.67 6.42 11.12
C ALA A 153 7.12 4.99 10.95
N LEU A 154 6.02 4.68 11.64
CA LEU A 154 5.38 3.36 11.57
C LEU A 154 4.65 3.13 10.26
N SER A 155 4.05 4.17 9.70
CA SER A 155 3.44 4.12 8.37
C SER A 155 4.50 3.88 7.29
N SER A 156 5.65 4.56 7.35
CA SER A 156 6.80 4.33 6.47
C SER A 156 7.40 2.93 6.60
N LEU A 157 7.42 2.34 7.79
CA LEU A 157 7.81 0.94 7.91
C LEU A 157 6.78 0.01 7.27
N SER A 158 5.50 0.29 7.55
CA SER A 158 4.40 -0.60 7.18
C SER A 158 4.21 -0.68 5.68
N ILE A 159 4.37 0.43 4.95
CA ILE A 159 4.32 0.44 3.48
C ILE A 159 5.41 -0.45 2.87
N THR A 160 6.63 -0.43 3.41
CA THR A 160 7.74 -1.27 2.92
C THR A 160 7.49 -2.75 3.23
N LEU A 161 7.10 -3.06 4.46
CA LEU A 161 6.79 -4.43 4.87
C LEU A 161 5.58 -4.98 4.10
N ALA A 162 4.51 -4.21 3.95
CA ALA A 162 3.33 -4.60 3.19
C ALA A 162 3.69 -4.88 1.73
N GLY A 163 4.55 -4.06 1.12
CA GLY A 163 5.07 -4.30 -0.22
C GLY A 163 5.78 -5.65 -0.33
N ILE A 164 6.73 -5.93 0.56
CA ILE A 164 7.47 -7.22 0.59
C ILE A 164 6.51 -8.39 0.81
N ILE A 165 5.59 -8.27 1.77
CA ILE A 165 4.61 -9.31 2.09
C ILE A 165 3.71 -9.58 0.88
N ASN A 166 3.18 -8.54 0.24
CA ASN A 166 2.24 -8.66 -0.88
C ASN A 166 2.87 -9.31 -2.13
N VAL A 167 4.17 -9.14 -2.36
CA VAL A 167 4.89 -9.81 -3.46
C VAL A 167 4.77 -11.33 -3.38
N PHE A 168 4.79 -11.90 -2.17
CA PHE A 168 4.63 -13.34 -1.96
C PHE A 168 3.17 -13.73 -1.70
N LEU A 169 2.44 -12.89 -0.97
CA LEU A 169 1.08 -13.17 -0.53
C LEU A 169 0.08 -13.20 -1.69
N ILE A 170 0.24 -12.32 -2.69
CA ILE A 170 -0.69 -12.23 -3.83
C ILE A 170 -0.62 -13.49 -4.70
N PRO A 171 0.55 -13.93 -5.20
CA PRO A 171 0.65 -15.18 -5.98
C PRO A 171 0.18 -16.40 -5.19
N TRP A 172 0.52 -16.46 -3.89
CA TRP A 172 0.05 -17.53 -3.01
C TRP A 172 -1.49 -17.54 -2.88
N PHE A 173 -2.09 -16.37 -2.66
CA PHE A 173 -3.54 -16.22 -2.57
C PHE A 173 -4.21 -16.63 -3.88
N MET A 174 -3.72 -16.17 -5.03
CA MET A 174 -4.24 -16.54 -6.35
C MET A 174 -4.26 -18.06 -6.57
N ASN A 175 -3.17 -18.75 -6.20
CA ASN A 175 -3.09 -20.20 -6.27
C ASN A 175 -4.12 -20.88 -5.36
N LEU A 176 -4.31 -20.36 -4.14
CA LEU A 176 -5.29 -20.87 -3.18
C LEU A 176 -6.74 -20.77 -3.68
N VAL A 177 -7.09 -19.67 -4.34
CA VAL A 177 -8.46 -19.44 -4.86
C VAL A 177 -8.66 -19.90 -6.30
N GLY A 178 -7.63 -20.44 -6.96
CA GLY A 178 -7.71 -21.02 -8.30
C GLY A 178 -7.90 -19.99 -9.42
N ILE A 179 -7.27 -18.82 -9.31
CA ILE A 179 -7.35 -17.73 -10.30
C ILE A 179 -5.97 -17.56 -10.94
N HIS A 180 -5.92 -17.47 -12.26
CA HIS A 180 -4.71 -17.40 -13.06
C HIS A 180 -4.79 -16.30 -14.11
#